data_AF-A0A925VCL2-F1
#
_entry.id   AF-A0A925VCL2-F1
#
_cell.length_a   1.000
_cell.length_b   1.000
_cell.length_c   1.000
_cell.angle_alpha   90.00
_cell.angle_beta   90.00
_cell.angle_gamma   90.00
#
_symmetry.space_group_name_H-M   'P 1'
#
loop_
_entity.id
_entity.type
_entity.pdbx_description
1 polymer ?
#
loop_
_entity_poly.entity_id
_entity_poly.type
_entity_poly.pdbx_seq_one_letter_code
_entity_poly.pdbx_strand_id
1 'polypeptide(L)'
;MFRAIASLPLLVLLASSATAAAGESLATPMTGPQLDALWPIQVEVEIVRITADHTGDHTKSVLPRHVATVPDGHDMRLSSVVETDKGRREFDLGVVAHHHPGDTVELEWTLEVHEARYRPVGISGYLLHRLQLADALELGDESLQIARADIVSVADAPMHDVVEIDGERHEIRIFARSVRG
;
A
#
# COMPACT_ATOMS: atom_id res chain seq x y z
N MET A 1 -48.59 72.07 27.49
CA MET A 1 -49.82 71.62 28.19
C MET A 1 -49.59 70.20 28.72
N PHE A 2 -49.87 70.00 30.02
CA PHE A 2 -50.18 68.77 30.79
C PHE A 2 -49.73 67.39 30.25
N ARG A 3 -48.76 66.74 30.91
CA ARG A 3 -48.85 65.75 32.03
C ARG A 3 -49.25 64.33 31.59
N ALA A 4 -48.37 63.36 31.87
CA ALA A 4 -48.75 62.09 32.53
C ALA A 4 -47.51 61.40 33.10
N ILE A 5 -47.60 61.02 34.37
CA ILE A 5 -46.66 60.24 35.18
C ILE A 5 -47.09 58.78 35.05
N ALA A 6 -46.14 57.85 34.89
CA ALA A 6 -46.34 56.45 35.21
C ALA A 6 -45.13 55.95 36.04
N SER A 7 -45.42 55.16 37.06
CA SER A 7 -44.60 54.89 38.22
C SER A 7 -44.30 53.39 38.41
N LEU A 8 -43.16 53.11 39.07
CA LEU A 8 -42.78 51.91 39.86
C LEU A 8 -42.32 50.64 39.08
N PRO A 9 -41.57 49.69 39.70
CA PRO A 9 -40.51 49.79 40.71
C PRO A 9 -39.27 48.90 40.41
N LEU A 10 -38.29 49.01 41.32
CA LEU A 10 -37.07 48.23 41.56
C LEU A 10 -37.18 46.70 41.34
N LEU A 11 -36.15 46.09 40.72
CA LEU A 11 -35.69 44.75 41.12
C LEU A 11 -34.19 44.57 40.83
N VAL A 12 -33.42 44.49 41.91
CA VAL A 12 -32.03 44.05 41.94
C VAL A 12 -32.01 42.54 41.71
N LEU A 13 -31.20 42.07 40.77
CA LEU A 13 -30.68 40.71 40.75
C LEU A 13 -29.22 40.74 40.30
N LEU A 14 -28.35 40.77 41.30
CA LEU A 14 -26.99 40.24 41.20
C LEU A 14 -27.11 38.74 40.97
N ALA A 15 -26.66 38.28 39.81
CA ALA A 15 -26.26 36.90 39.60
C ALA A 15 -25.02 36.91 38.71
N SER A 16 -23.85 37.05 39.33
CA SER A 16 -22.63 36.47 38.78
C SER A 16 -22.81 34.96 38.77
N SER A 17 -22.98 34.41 37.58
CA SER A 17 -22.63 33.02 37.29
C SER A 17 -21.63 33.08 36.14
N ALA A 18 -20.35 32.97 36.48
CA ALA A 18 -19.36 32.56 35.51
C ALA A 18 -19.74 31.16 35.02
N THR A 19 -20.21 31.07 33.78
CA THR A 19 -20.25 29.82 33.03
C THR A 19 -19.26 29.97 31.89
N ALA A 20 -18.07 29.41 32.11
CA ALA A 20 -17.19 29.03 31.02
C ALA A 20 -17.98 28.09 30.11
N ALA A 21 -18.41 28.58 28.95
CA ALA A 21 -18.90 27.71 27.89
C ALA A 21 -17.68 27.23 27.10
N ALA A 22 -17.02 26.20 27.63
CA ALA A 22 -16.23 25.29 26.81
C ALA A 22 -17.21 24.64 25.81
N GLY A 23 -17.27 25.21 24.62
CA GLY A 23 -18.20 24.83 23.57
C GLY A 23 -17.81 25.45 22.23
N GLU A 24 -16.53 25.74 22.02
CA GLU A 24 -15.99 25.99 20.69
C GLU A 24 -15.97 24.65 19.95
N SER A 25 -17.04 24.40 19.21
CA SER A 25 -17.14 23.30 18.26
C SER A 25 -15.97 23.35 17.30
N LEU A 26 -15.05 22.39 17.40
CA LEU A 26 -13.96 22.14 16.44
C LEU A 26 -14.47 21.51 15.13
N ALA A 27 -15.75 21.71 14.78
CA ALA A 27 -16.32 21.27 13.53
C ALA A 27 -15.81 22.19 12.40
N THR A 28 -14.59 21.93 11.95
CA THR A 28 -14.09 22.51 10.70
C THR A 28 -14.88 21.86 9.56
N PRO A 29 -15.59 22.61 8.71
CA PRO A 29 -16.30 22.04 7.58
C PRO A 29 -15.28 21.40 6.63
N MET A 30 -15.36 20.08 6.47
CA MET A 30 -14.56 19.37 5.48
C MET A 30 -15.08 19.72 4.09
N THR A 31 -14.19 20.15 3.21
CA THR A 31 -14.52 20.46 1.81
C THR A 31 -14.38 19.19 0.96
N GLY A 32 -15.07 19.13 -0.19
CA GLY A 32 -15.18 17.92 -1.05
C GLY A 32 -13.90 17.08 -1.20
N PRO A 33 -12.74 17.67 -1.55
CA PRO A 33 -11.49 16.90 -1.69
C PRO A 33 -11.02 16.20 -0.40
N GLN A 34 -11.38 16.73 0.77
CA GLN A 34 -11.07 16.13 2.07
C GLN A 34 -12.04 15.00 2.43
N LEU A 35 -13.25 14.98 1.86
CA LEU A 35 -14.20 13.87 1.97
C LEU A 35 -13.82 12.73 1.02
N ASP A 36 -13.28 13.06 -0.16
CA ASP A 36 -12.81 12.07 -1.13
C ASP A 36 -11.59 11.30 -0.58
N ALA A 37 -10.65 12.03 0.04
CA ALA A 37 -9.52 11.45 0.77
C ALA A 37 -9.93 10.62 2.02
N LEU A 38 -11.19 10.70 2.46
CA LEU A 38 -11.72 9.88 3.55
C LEU A 38 -12.36 8.58 3.08
N TRP A 39 -12.48 8.33 1.76
CA TRP A 39 -13.02 7.08 1.27
C TRP A 39 -11.92 6.05 1.08
N PRO A 40 -11.92 4.97 1.87
CA PRO A 40 -10.89 3.97 1.76
C PRO A 40 -11.11 3.11 0.51
N ILE A 41 -10.00 2.81 -0.16
CA ILE A 41 -9.90 1.80 -1.20
C ILE A 41 -9.24 0.57 -0.57
N GLN A 42 -9.85 -0.59 -0.74
CA GLN A 42 -9.21 -1.85 -0.39
C GLN A 42 -8.34 -2.27 -1.57
N VAL A 43 -7.05 -2.42 -1.32
CA VAL A 43 -6.07 -2.90 -2.29
C VAL A 43 -5.56 -4.25 -1.83
N GLU A 44 -5.52 -5.19 -2.76
CA GLU A 44 -4.96 -6.52 -2.58
C GLU A 44 -3.89 -6.76 -3.62
N VAL A 45 -2.77 -7.29 -3.17
CA VAL A 45 -1.60 -7.54 -3.99
C VAL A 45 -1.06 -8.93 -3.72
N GLU A 46 -0.67 -9.63 -4.79
CA GLU A 46 0.09 -10.87 -4.73
C GLU A 46 1.10 -10.93 -5.89
N ILE A 47 2.27 -11.52 -5.65
CA ILE A 47 3.18 -11.92 -6.72
C ILE A 47 3.41 -13.42 -6.60
N VAL A 48 3.11 -14.16 -7.66
CA VAL A 48 3.32 -15.61 -7.72
C VAL A 48 4.28 -15.99 -8.83
N ARG A 49 5.15 -16.97 -8.57
CA ARG A 49 5.95 -17.62 -9.59
C ARG A 49 5.12 -18.70 -10.27
N ILE A 50 5.06 -18.66 -11.59
CA ILE A 50 4.40 -19.69 -12.42
C ILE A 50 5.43 -20.78 -12.73
N THR A 51 5.20 -21.99 -12.26
CA THR A 51 6.03 -23.15 -12.60
C THR A 51 5.26 -24.05 -13.56
N ALA A 52 5.66 -24.02 -14.82
CA ALA A 52 5.08 -24.88 -15.85
C ALA A 52 5.61 -26.30 -15.71
N ASP A 53 5.02 -27.10 -14.81
CA ASP A 53 5.29 -28.53 -14.72
C ASP A 53 4.20 -29.35 -15.43
N HIS A 54 4.59 -30.49 -15.99
CA HIS A 54 3.78 -31.35 -16.87
C HIS A 54 2.53 -32.00 -16.21
N THR A 55 2.21 -31.64 -14.97
CA THR A 55 1.12 -32.19 -14.15
C THR A 55 0.10 -31.15 -13.69
N GLY A 56 0.29 -29.88 -14.04
CA GLY A 56 -0.58 -28.77 -13.64
C GLY A 56 0.24 -27.52 -13.32
N ASP A 57 -0.39 -26.35 -13.50
CA ASP A 57 0.24 -25.06 -13.25
C ASP A 57 0.40 -24.86 -11.73
N HIS A 58 1.61 -25.09 -11.21
CA HIS A 58 1.91 -24.91 -9.79
C HIS A 58 2.44 -23.50 -9.56
N THR A 59 1.69 -22.70 -8.79
CA THR A 59 2.11 -21.35 -8.39
C THR A 59 2.80 -21.38 -7.04
N LYS A 60 3.95 -20.72 -6.93
CA LYS A 60 4.67 -20.52 -5.65
C LYS A 60 4.63 -19.04 -5.30
N SER A 61 4.10 -18.68 -4.13
CA SER A 61 4.04 -17.28 -3.69
C SER A 61 5.45 -16.71 -3.47
N VAL A 62 5.68 -15.52 -4.03
CA VAL A 62 6.92 -14.73 -3.93
C VAL A 62 6.68 -13.51 -3.04
N LEU A 63 5.60 -12.79 -3.29
CA LEU A 63 5.01 -11.84 -2.37
C LEU A 63 3.67 -12.42 -1.91
N PRO A 64 3.53 -12.84 -0.63
CA PRO A 64 2.27 -13.33 -0.10
C PRO A 64 1.15 -12.33 -0.29
N ARG A 65 -0.07 -12.83 -0.48
CA ARG A 65 -1.27 -12.00 -0.59
C ARG A 65 -1.34 -11.01 0.56
N HIS A 66 -1.26 -9.73 0.24
CA HIS A 66 -1.38 -8.63 1.17
C HIS A 66 -2.66 -7.87 0.89
N VAL A 67 -3.44 -7.59 1.93
CA VAL A 67 -4.68 -6.82 1.82
C VAL A 67 -4.55 -5.62 2.74
N ALA A 68 -4.63 -4.43 2.16
CA ALA A 68 -4.59 -3.17 2.88
C ALA A 68 -5.81 -2.31 2.53
N THR A 69 -6.11 -1.37 3.41
CA THR A 69 -7.14 -0.36 3.19
C THR A 69 -6.45 0.99 3.25
N VAL A 70 -6.42 1.67 2.10
CA VAL A 70 -5.64 2.89 1.90
C VAL A 70 -6.57 4.05 1.57
N PRO A 71 -6.25 5.28 1.99
CA PRO A 71 -6.92 6.47 1.48
C PRO A 71 -6.74 6.61 -0.04
N ASP A 72 -7.67 7.29 -0.70
CA ASP A 72 -7.51 7.68 -2.10
C ASP A 72 -6.19 8.46 -2.31
N GLY A 73 -5.41 8.02 -3.30
CA GLY A 73 -4.13 8.60 -3.69
C GLY A 73 -2.98 8.32 -2.74
N HIS A 74 -3.14 7.39 -1.80
CA HIS A 74 -2.05 7.00 -0.91
C HIS A 74 -1.13 5.96 -1.57
N ASP A 75 0.18 6.18 -1.47
CA ASP A 75 1.21 5.23 -1.93
C ASP A 75 1.36 4.08 -0.93
N MET A 76 1.02 2.87 -1.38
CA MET A 76 1.28 1.62 -0.68
C MET A 76 2.52 0.95 -1.27
N ARG A 77 3.54 0.72 -0.45
CA ARG A 77 4.75 -0.01 -0.84
C ARG A 77 4.87 -1.33 -0.10
N LEU A 78 5.20 -2.37 -0.86
CA LEU A 78 5.44 -3.72 -0.36
C LEU A 78 6.75 -4.21 -0.93
N SER A 79 7.60 -4.79 -0.06
CA SER A 79 8.82 -5.45 -0.48
C SER A 79 8.82 -6.92 -0.07
N SER A 80 9.42 -7.77 -0.90
CA SER A 80 9.66 -9.18 -0.58
C SER A 80 11.03 -9.61 -1.05
N VAL A 81 11.72 -10.33 -0.17
CA VAL A 81 13.05 -10.86 -0.44
C VAL A 81 12.97 -12.38 -0.53
N VAL A 82 13.47 -12.93 -1.63
CA VAL A 82 13.47 -14.36 -1.92
C VAL A 82 14.89 -14.83 -2.23
N GLU A 83 15.32 -15.89 -1.54
CA GLU A 83 16.54 -16.60 -1.89
C GLU A 83 16.31 -17.45 -3.14
N THR A 84 17.24 -17.35 -4.09
CA THR A 84 17.27 -18.14 -5.32
C THR A 84 18.49 -19.06 -5.29
N ASP A 85 18.56 -19.97 -6.26
CA ASP A 85 19.75 -20.79 -6.51
C ASP A 85 20.99 -19.95 -6.88
N LYS A 86 20.77 -18.76 -7.47
CA LYS A 86 21.84 -17.85 -7.92
C LYS A 86 22.21 -16.77 -6.92
N GLY A 87 21.38 -16.51 -5.91
CA GLY A 87 21.62 -15.44 -4.96
C GLY A 87 20.37 -15.03 -4.19
N ARG A 88 20.17 -13.72 -4.08
CA ARG A 88 19.02 -13.10 -3.43
C ARG A 88 18.34 -12.16 -4.41
N ARG A 89 17.01 -12.21 -4.44
CA ARG A 89 16.17 -11.32 -5.24
C ARG A 89 15.22 -10.56 -4.34
N GLU A 90 15.11 -9.26 -4.56
CA GLU A 90 14.18 -8.37 -3.89
C GLU A 90 13.17 -7.83 -4.90
N PHE A 91 11.90 -7.87 -4.53
CA PHE A 91 10.78 -7.35 -5.29
C PHE A 91 10.20 -6.17 -4.53
N ASP A 92 10.20 -4.99 -5.14
CA ASP A 92 9.64 -3.77 -4.59
C ASP A 92 8.44 -3.34 -5.44
N LEU A 93 7.24 -3.44 -4.86
CA LEU A 93 6.01 -3.04 -5.52
C LEU A 93 5.42 -1.81 -4.84
N GLY A 94 5.21 -0.75 -5.62
CA GLY A 94 4.44 0.43 -5.25
C GLY A 94 3.08 0.42 -5.94
N VAL A 95 2.04 0.81 -5.22
CA VAL A 95 0.67 0.94 -5.76
C VAL A 95 0.03 2.20 -5.19
N VAL A 96 -0.46 3.06 -6.08
CA VAL A 96 -1.30 4.22 -5.76
C VAL A 96 -2.68 3.95 -6.35
N ALA A 97 -3.71 4.06 -5.53
CA ALA A 97 -5.09 3.79 -5.95
C ALA A 97 -5.93 5.06 -5.91
N HIS A 98 -6.69 5.30 -6.98
CA HIS A 98 -7.57 6.44 -7.14
C HIS A 98 -9.00 6.03 -7.45
N HIS A 99 -9.99 6.72 -6.88
CA HIS A 99 -11.36 6.54 -7.33
C HIS A 99 -11.52 7.03 -8.76
N HIS A 100 -12.17 6.21 -9.59
CA HIS A 100 -12.43 6.55 -10.98
C HIS A 100 -13.95 6.40 -11.26
N PRO A 101 -14.56 7.24 -12.12
CA PRO A 101 -15.98 7.13 -12.45
C PRO A 101 -16.42 5.73 -12.89
N GLY A 102 -17.61 5.30 -12.44
CA GLY A 102 -18.22 4.03 -12.84
C GLY A 102 -17.86 2.83 -11.95
N ASP A 103 -17.70 3.06 -10.65
CA ASP A 103 -17.32 2.04 -9.64
C ASP A 103 -15.98 1.34 -9.91
N THR A 104 -15.15 1.94 -10.76
CA THR A 104 -13.79 1.50 -11.08
C THR A 104 -12.77 2.18 -10.16
N VAL A 105 -11.64 1.51 -9.95
CA VAL A 105 -10.46 2.08 -9.29
C VAL A 105 -9.34 2.20 -10.33
N GLU A 106 -8.78 3.38 -10.48
CA GLU A 106 -7.53 3.57 -11.22
C GLU A 106 -6.35 3.20 -10.33
N LEU A 107 -5.41 2.46 -10.88
CA LEU A 107 -4.22 1.97 -10.20
C LEU A 107 -3.00 2.40 -10.98
N GLU A 108 -2.18 3.24 -10.34
CA GLU A 108 -0.80 3.46 -10.76
C GLU A 108 0.07 2.48 -9.99
N TRP A 109 0.87 1.67 -10.68
CA TRP A 109 1.74 0.72 -10.01
C TRP A 109 3.14 0.74 -10.59
N THR A 110 4.11 0.40 -9.74
CA THR A 110 5.52 0.29 -10.09
C THR A 110 6.09 -1.00 -9.52
N LEU A 111 6.88 -1.73 -10.29
CA LEU A 111 7.65 -2.88 -9.83
C LEU A 111 9.12 -2.67 -10.14
N GLU A 112 9.96 -2.72 -9.11
CA GLU A 112 11.40 -2.83 -9.21
C GLU A 112 11.84 -4.20 -8.70
N VAL A 113 12.76 -4.83 -9.42
CA VAL A 113 13.33 -6.12 -9.03
C VAL A 113 14.84 -6.00 -8.99
N HIS A 114 15.39 -6.17 -7.80
CA HIS A 114 16.81 -6.14 -7.54
C HIS A 114 17.35 -7.56 -7.35
N GLU A 115 18.53 -7.83 -7.87
CA GLU A 115 19.21 -9.12 -7.71
C GLU A 115 20.65 -8.92 -7.27
N ALA A 116 21.03 -9.63 -6.21
CA ALA A 116 22.40 -9.79 -5.75
C ALA A 116 22.78 -11.26 -5.90
N ARG A 117 23.71 -11.56 -6.82
CA ARG A 117 24.16 -12.95 -7.07
C ARG A 117 25.17 -13.40 -6.04
N TYR A 118 25.26 -14.69 -5.73
CA TYR A 118 26.33 -15.23 -4.89
C TYR A 118 27.69 -14.94 -5.51
N ARG A 119 28.65 -14.53 -4.67
CA ARG A 119 30.03 -14.37 -5.08
C ARG A 119 30.60 -15.74 -5.47
N PRO A 120 31.35 -15.83 -6.56
CA PRO A 120 31.97 -17.08 -6.96
C PRO A 120 32.95 -17.53 -5.88
N VAL A 121 32.76 -18.74 -5.36
CA VAL A 121 33.65 -19.38 -4.40
C VAL A 121 34.58 -20.35 -5.11
N GLY A 122 35.85 -20.39 -4.68
CA GLY A 122 36.78 -21.44 -5.10
C GLY A 122 36.34 -22.81 -4.59
N ILE A 123 36.91 -23.88 -5.15
CA ILE A 123 36.56 -25.29 -4.83
C ILE A 123 36.60 -25.56 -3.32
N SER A 124 37.63 -25.06 -2.62
CA SER A 124 37.76 -25.23 -1.17
C SER A 124 36.62 -24.58 -0.38
N GLY A 125 36.23 -23.35 -0.76
CA GLY A 125 35.11 -22.65 -0.13
C GLY A 125 33.78 -23.35 -0.38
N TYR A 126 33.56 -23.84 -1.60
CA TYR A 126 32.39 -24.64 -1.95
C TYR A 126 32.29 -25.94 -1.12
N LEU A 127 33.40 -26.68 -0.99
CA LEU A 127 33.43 -27.91 -0.21
C LEU A 127 33.16 -27.65 1.28
N LEU A 128 33.73 -26.58 1.85
CA LEU A 128 33.48 -26.21 3.23
C LEU A 128 32.02 -25.80 3.47
N HIS A 129 31.43 -25.00 2.57
CA HIS A 129 30.02 -24.64 2.63
C HIS A 129 29.12 -25.88 2.58
N ARG A 130 29.40 -26.81 1.66
CA ARG A 130 28.65 -28.07 1.53
C ARG A 130 28.76 -28.96 2.78
N LEU A 131 29.90 -28.92 3.47
CA LEU A 131 30.10 -29.62 4.74
C LEU A 131 29.52 -28.85 5.94
N GLN A 132 28.88 -27.69 5.72
CA GLN A 132 28.38 -26.78 6.76
C GLN A 132 29.48 -26.29 7.72
N LEU A 133 30.71 -26.18 7.21
CA LEU A 133 31.91 -25.76 7.95
C LEU A 133 32.40 -24.36 7.59
N ALA A 134 31.77 -23.70 6.61
CA ALA A 134 32.04 -22.30 6.26
C ALA A 134 30.78 -21.45 6.43
N ASP A 135 30.99 -20.14 6.56
CA ASP A 135 29.92 -19.14 6.60
C ASP A 135 29.04 -19.21 5.34
N ALA A 136 27.84 -18.60 5.44
CA ALA A 136 26.90 -18.50 4.32
C ALA A 136 27.58 -17.89 3.08
N LEU A 137 27.17 -18.34 1.89
CA LEU A 137 27.69 -17.80 0.63
C LEU A 137 27.50 -16.29 0.58
N GLU A 138 28.59 -15.55 0.40
CA GLU A 138 28.55 -14.10 0.33
C GLU A 138 27.79 -13.64 -0.92
N LEU A 139 27.02 -12.57 -0.79
CA LEU A 139 26.34 -11.93 -1.92
C LEU A 139 27.27 -10.90 -2.58
N GLY A 140 27.16 -10.81 -3.89
CA GLY A 140 27.80 -9.78 -4.72
C GLY A 140 27.06 -8.45 -4.62
N ASP A 141 27.40 -7.55 -5.53
CA ASP A 141 26.74 -6.25 -5.61
C ASP A 141 25.32 -6.43 -6.16
N GLU A 142 24.41 -5.61 -5.65
CA GLU A 142 23.02 -5.59 -6.06
C GLU A 142 22.87 -4.85 -7.39
N SER A 143 21.99 -5.37 -8.25
CA SER A 143 21.73 -4.83 -9.57
C SER A 143 20.24 -4.84 -9.89
N LEU A 144 19.74 -3.75 -10.47
CA LEU A 144 18.37 -3.65 -10.95
C LEU A 144 18.19 -4.55 -12.19
N GLN A 145 17.31 -5.53 -12.11
CA GLN A 145 16.99 -6.46 -13.20
C GLN A 145 15.78 -6.01 -14.00
N ILE A 146 14.74 -5.53 -13.32
CA ILE A 146 13.49 -5.07 -13.93
C ILE A 146 13.03 -3.79 -13.26
N ALA A 147 12.55 -2.85 -14.08
CA ALA A 147 11.70 -1.75 -13.64
C ALA A 147 10.49 -1.67 -14.58
N ARG A 148 9.29 -1.73 -14.00
CA ARG A 148 8.00 -1.60 -14.71
C ARG A 148 7.14 -0.58 -13.99
N ALA A 149 6.34 0.13 -14.78
CA ALA A 149 5.33 1.05 -14.29
C ALA A 149 4.18 1.10 -15.30
N ASP A 150 2.96 1.13 -14.80
CA ASP A 150 1.77 1.29 -15.65
C ASP A 150 0.60 1.89 -14.86
N ILE A 151 -0.41 2.35 -15.59
CA ILE A 151 -1.68 2.88 -15.05
C ILE A 151 -2.83 2.09 -15.67
N VAL A 152 -3.64 1.46 -14.82
CA VAL A 152 -4.76 0.61 -15.25
C VAL A 152 -6.02 0.92 -14.46
N SER A 153 -7.19 0.66 -15.05
CA SER A 153 -8.45 0.72 -14.32
C SER A 153 -8.94 -0.69 -14.00
N VAL A 154 -9.28 -0.95 -12.75
CA VAL A 154 -9.85 -2.22 -12.28
C VAL A 154 -11.27 -2.02 -11.76
N ALA A 155 -12.10 -3.06 -11.88
CA ALA A 155 -13.47 -3.08 -11.34
C ALA A 155 -13.70 -4.40 -10.59
N ASP A 156 -14.27 -5.40 -11.25
CA ASP A 156 -14.66 -6.67 -10.61
C ASP A 156 -13.58 -7.76 -10.68
N ALA A 157 -12.53 -7.54 -11.45
CA ALA A 157 -11.45 -8.49 -11.66
C ALA A 157 -10.09 -7.88 -11.33
N PRO A 158 -9.14 -8.69 -10.81
CA PRO A 158 -7.77 -8.23 -10.64
C PRO A 158 -7.15 -7.87 -12.00
N MET A 159 -6.27 -6.87 -11.98
CA MET A 159 -5.27 -6.73 -13.01
C MET A 159 -4.23 -7.85 -12.85
N HIS A 160 -3.82 -8.39 -14.00
CA HIS A 160 -2.76 -9.37 -14.12
C HIS A 160 -1.68 -8.85 -15.05
N ASP A 161 -0.43 -8.92 -14.63
CA ASP A 161 0.72 -8.74 -15.51
C ASP A 161 1.75 -9.85 -15.29
N VAL A 162 2.51 -10.20 -16.32
CA VAL A 162 3.51 -11.27 -16.27
C VAL A 162 4.87 -10.74 -16.65
N VAL A 163 5.82 -10.87 -15.72
CA VAL A 163 7.22 -10.52 -15.92
C VAL A 163 8.08 -11.78 -15.94
N GLU A 164 9.07 -11.83 -16.84
CA GLU A 164 10.04 -12.91 -16.90
C GLU A 164 11.38 -12.41 -16.39
N ILE A 165 11.92 -13.10 -15.37
CA ILE A 165 13.20 -12.76 -14.75
C ILE A 165 14.06 -14.03 -14.79
N ASP A 166 15.19 -13.99 -15.50
CA ASP A 166 16.14 -15.11 -15.54
C ASP A 166 15.51 -16.45 -16.00
N GLY A 167 14.48 -16.40 -16.85
CA GLY A 167 13.74 -17.56 -17.35
C GLY A 167 12.60 -18.03 -16.43
N GLU A 168 12.40 -17.37 -15.28
CA GLU A 168 11.28 -17.62 -14.36
C GLU A 168 10.15 -16.61 -14.62
N ARG A 169 8.94 -17.12 -14.87
CA ARG A 169 7.75 -16.27 -15.06
C ARG A 169 7.11 -15.97 -13.71
N HIS A 170 6.85 -14.69 -13.48
CA HIS A 170 6.21 -14.17 -12.29
C HIS A 170 4.95 -13.42 -12.70
N GLU A 171 3.83 -13.74 -12.07
CA GLU A 171 2.55 -13.08 -12.28
C GLU A 171 2.28 -12.14 -11.11
N ILE A 172 2.00 -10.89 -11.46
CA ILE A 172 1.61 -9.82 -10.55
C ILE A 172 0.09 -9.76 -10.60
N ARG A 173 -0.55 -9.79 -9.44
CA ARG A 173 -2.00 -9.70 -9.31
C ARG A 173 -2.32 -8.55 -8.38
N ILE A 174 -3.01 -7.54 -8.91
CA ILE A 174 -3.42 -6.39 -8.12
C ILE A 174 -4.94 -6.25 -8.29
N PHE A 175 -5.64 -6.35 -7.18
CA PHE A 175 -7.07 -6.11 -7.09
C PHE A 175 -7.30 -4.86 -6.26
N ALA A 176 -8.23 -4.02 -6.68
CA ALA A 176 -8.66 -2.90 -5.86
C ALA A 176 -10.15 -2.66 -6.02
N ARG A 177 -10.77 -2.27 -4.91
CA ARG A 177 -12.19 -1.91 -4.88
C ARG A 177 -12.43 -0.78 -3.89
N SER A 178 -13.39 0.08 -4.22
CA SER A 178 -13.89 1.03 -3.22
C SER A 178 -14.58 0.26 -2.09
N VAL A 179 -14.38 0.70 -0.85
CA VAL A 179 -15.04 0.09 0.33
C VAL A 179 -16.50 0.55 0.46
N ARG A 180 -16.93 1.55 -0.32
CA ARG A 180 -18.33 1.97 -0.37
C ARG A 180 -19.05 1.23 -1.51
N GLY A 181 -19.53 0.03 -1.21
CA GLY A 181 -20.30 -0.85 -2.09
C GLY A 181 -20.76 -2.09 -1.35
#